data_AF-A0A973GNF4-F1
#
_entry.id   AF-A0A973GNF4-F1
#
_cell.length_a   1.000
_cell.length_b   1.000
_cell.length_c   1.000
_cell.angle_alpha   90.00
_cell.angle_beta   90.00
_cell.angle_gamma   90.00
#
_symmetry.space_group_name_H-M   'P 1'
#
loop_
_entity.id
_entity.type
_entity.pdbx_description
1 polymer ?
#
loop_
_entity_poly.entity_id
_entity_poly.type
_entity_poly.pdbx_seq_one_letter_code
_entity_poly.pdbx_strand_id
1 'polypeptide(L)'
;MKRVIAGFLSFVVLSGAVVSAVVPATYATAADKKGCDAYFLGIPAWYNGLTTQDGGCNIKSPSGESEIKKFVVTIGSNILSILLMLGGYIALGYILFGAFLMITGRGKPNEIAAGQVTVRNAIIGLALSFGALPVVKYLSAYITTGGDGAFGLPTTDPNAMLATVLGTMYWSAGVTAVVVIIVAGYAYVISGGNASEVEKSKNTIMYAIIGLIVIAMAFAITQFIIGRF
;
A
#
# COMPACT_ATOMS: atom_id res chain seq x y z
N MET A 1 8.75 -8.41 19.92
CA MET A 1 7.41 -7.81 19.66
C MET A 1 7.40 -6.30 19.77
N LYS A 2 7.68 -5.69 20.94
CA LYS A 2 7.69 -4.21 21.10
C LYS A 2 8.60 -3.47 20.09
N ARG A 3 9.79 -4.02 19.77
CA ARG A 3 10.73 -3.44 18.80
C ARG A 3 10.27 -3.50 17.34
N VAL A 4 9.54 -4.55 16.95
CA VAL A 4 9.03 -4.71 15.58
C VAL A 4 7.78 -3.85 15.37
N ILE A 5 6.90 -3.79 16.38
CA ILE A 5 5.72 -2.93 16.36
C ILE A 5 6.12 -1.45 16.41
N ALA A 6 7.11 -1.08 17.23
CA ALA A 6 7.64 0.29 17.25
C ALA A 6 8.34 0.65 15.93
N GLY A 7 9.17 -0.25 15.38
CA GLY A 7 9.81 -0.02 14.07
C GLY A 7 8.81 0.11 12.92
N PHE A 8 7.73 -0.68 12.95
CA PHE A 8 6.64 -0.58 11.98
C PHE A 8 5.78 0.67 12.18
N LEU A 9 5.46 1.06 13.42
CA LEU A 9 4.80 2.34 13.72
C LEU A 9 5.65 3.52 13.25
N SER A 10 6.96 3.50 13.47
CA SER A 10 7.85 4.56 12.98
C SER A 10 7.93 4.59 11.45
N PHE A 11 8.06 3.43 10.79
CA PHE A 11 8.06 3.34 9.32
C PHE A 11 6.73 3.78 8.71
N VAL A 12 5.60 3.40 9.33
CA VAL A 12 4.26 3.74 8.83
C VAL A 12 3.86 5.18 9.16
N VAL A 13 4.36 5.78 10.23
CA VAL A 13 4.18 7.22 10.49
C VAL A 13 5.02 8.04 9.51
N LEU A 14 6.23 7.59 9.17
CA LEU A 14 7.05 8.19 8.10
C LEU A 14 6.43 7.98 6.71
N SER A 15 5.77 6.83 6.45
CA SER A 15 5.03 6.58 5.20
C SER A 15 3.60 7.13 5.20
N GLY A 16 3.08 7.50 6.37
CA GLY A 16 1.81 8.18 6.62
C GLY A 16 1.91 9.70 6.46
N ALA A 17 2.98 10.17 5.85
CA ALA A 17 3.14 11.51 5.30
C ALA A 17 2.87 11.55 3.77
N VAL A 18 2.32 10.48 3.19
CA VAL A 18 2.54 10.19 1.79
C VAL A 18 1.33 9.72 0.97
N VAL A 19 0.08 10.00 1.35
CA VAL A 19 -1.09 9.37 0.71
C VAL A 19 -2.25 10.32 0.46
N SER A 20 -2.45 10.68 -0.80
CA SER A 20 -3.76 11.14 -1.26
C SER A 20 -4.17 10.50 -2.57
N ALA A 21 -5.49 10.32 -2.66
CA ALA A 21 -6.27 9.70 -3.72
C ALA A 21 -5.92 8.23 -4.02
N VAL A 22 -6.49 7.33 -3.21
CA VAL A 22 -6.98 6.05 -3.75
C VAL A 22 -8.14 6.41 -4.68
N VAL A 23 -7.81 6.70 -5.93
CA VAL A 23 -8.76 6.44 -7.01
C VAL A 23 -8.72 4.93 -7.18
N PRO A 24 -9.84 4.19 -7.05
CA PRO A 24 -9.86 2.80 -7.45
C PRO A 24 -9.37 2.76 -8.90
N ALA A 25 -8.30 2.01 -9.16
CA ALA A 25 -7.96 1.66 -10.52
C ALA A 25 -9.21 0.97 -11.08
N THR A 26 -9.88 1.62 -12.01
CA THR A 26 -10.96 1.02 -12.78
C THR A 26 -10.33 -0.07 -13.61
N TYR A 27 -10.32 -1.29 -13.09
CA TYR A 27 -9.88 -2.48 -13.82
C TYR A 27 -11.01 -2.91 -14.76
N ALA A 28 -11.06 -2.28 -15.92
CA ALA A 28 -11.62 -2.81 -17.16
C ALA A 28 -11.59 -1.70 -18.19
N THR A 29 -10.67 -1.80 -19.14
CA THR A 29 -10.98 -1.80 -20.56
C THR A 29 -9.66 -1.96 -21.32
N ALA A 30 -9.66 -2.92 -22.24
CA ALA A 30 -8.88 -2.75 -23.46
C ALA A 30 -9.34 -1.44 -24.11
N ALA A 31 -8.38 -0.58 -24.44
CA ALA A 31 -8.56 0.68 -25.16
C ALA A 31 -9.44 1.76 -24.47
N ASP A 32 -8.80 2.70 -23.76
CA ASP A 32 -9.28 4.08 -23.77
C ASP A 32 -8.89 4.73 -25.12
N LYS A 33 -9.70 5.64 -25.62
CA LYS A 33 -9.84 6.05 -27.05
C LYS A 33 -8.60 6.68 -27.74
N LYS A 34 -7.40 6.63 -27.15
CA LYS A 34 -6.11 6.94 -27.79
C LYS A 34 -4.94 6.00 -27.35
N GLY A 35 -5.24 4.76 -26.95
CA GLY A 35 -4.53 3.50 -27.31
C GLY A 35 -3.02 3.29 -27.07
N CYS A 36 -2.29 4.13 -26.36
CA CYS A 36 -0.83 3.98 -26.24
C CYS A 36 -0.32 3.31 -24.96
N ASP A 37 -1.10 3.30 -23.89
CA ASP A 37 -0.68 2.73 -22.62
C ASP A 37 -0.83 1.20 -22.67
N ALA A 38 0.30 0.49 -22.63
CA ALA A 38 0.32 -0.96 -22.64
C ALA A 38 0.31 -1.49 -21.21
N TYR A 39 -0.56 -2.46 -20.96
CA TYR A 39 -0.59 -3.21 -19.71
C TYR A 39 -0.51 -4.69 -20.06
N PHE A 40 0.51 -5.37 -19.53
CA PHE A 40 0.68 -6.81 -19.70
C PHE A 40 0.50 -7.45 -18.33
N LEU A 41 -0.54 -8.28 -18.17
CA LEU A 41 -0.91 -8.88 -16.87
C LEU A 41 -1.14 -7.85 -15.74
N GLY A 42 -1.64 -6.65 -16.07
CA GLY A 42 -1.85 -5.55 -15.11
C GLY A 42 -0.59 -4.78 -14.74
N ILE A 43 0.57 -5.17 -15.28
CA ILE A 43 1.84 -4.46 -15.13
C ILE A 43 1.87 -3.29 -16.13
N PRO A 44 2.03 -2.03 -15.68
CA PRO A 44 2.18 -0.89 -16.58
C PRO A 44 3.51 -0.98 -17.33
N ALA A 45 3.53 -0.61 -18.61
CA ALA A 45 4.79 -0.47 -19.35
C ALA A 45 5.60 0.71 -18.81
N TRP A 46 6.93 0.62 -18.93
CA TRP A 46 7.87 1.63 -18.43
C TRP A 46 7.64 3.02 -19.06
N TYR A 47 7.10 3.07 -20.28
CA TYR A 47 6.85 4.28 -21.05
C TYR A 47 5.42 4.85 -20.88
N ASN A 48 4.56 4.23 -20.08
CA ASN A 48 3.18 4.71 -19.87
C ASN A 48 3.19 6.16 -19.33
N GLY A 49 2.39 7.02 -19.94
CA GLY A 49 2.36 8.46 -19.62
C GLY A 49 3.42 9.32 -20.33
N LEU A 50 4.23 8.76 -21.24
CA LEU A 50 5.21 9.51 -22.07
C LEU A 50 4.84 9.60 -23.56
N THR A 51 3.69 9.06 -23.94
CA THR A 51 3.22 9.00 -25.33
C THR A 51 2.28 10.16 -25.64
N THR A 52 2.44 10.78 -26.80
CA THR A 52 1.50 11.80 -27.29
C THR A 52 0.16 11.14 -27.63
N GLN A 53 -0.93 11.64 -27.05
CA GLN A 53 -2.27 11.15 -27.36
C GLN A 53 -2.77 11.73 -28.69
N ASP A 54 -2.16 11.35 -29.82
CA ASP A 54 -2.59 11.77 -31.17
C ASP A 54 -2.62 10.60 -32.18
N GLY A 55 -2.89 9.38 -31.72
CA GLY A 55 -3.05 8.19 -32.58
C GLY A 55 -1.76 7.64 -33.20
N GLY A 56 -0.69 8.45 -33.27
CA GLY A 56 0.68 8.00 -33.52
C GLY A 56 1.41 7.79 -32.20
N CYS A 57 1.64 6.55 -31.81
CA CYS A 57 2.23 6.18 -30.53
C CYS A 57 3.75 6.45 -30.45
N ASN A 58 4.14 7.72 -30.58
CA ASN A 58 5.53 8.15 -30.53
C ASN A 58 5.88 8.69 -29.14
N ILE A 59 7.03 8.25 -28.63
CA ILE A 59 7.61 8.72 -27.36
C ILE A 59 8.08 10.16 -27.56
N LYS A 60 7.53 11.11 -26.79
CA LYS A 60 7.94 12.51 -26.86
C LYS A 60 9.28 12.67 -26.14
N SER A 61 10.37 12.84 -26.89
CA SER A 61 11.68 13.16 -26.31
C SER A 61 11.68 14.60 -25.77
N PRO A 62 12.00 14.82 -24.49
CA PRO A 62 11.95 16.14 -23.87
C PRO A 62 13.09 17.05 -24.36
N SER A 63 12.78 18.32 -24.66
CA SER A 63 13.74 19.33 -25.12
C SER A 63 14.03 20.45 -24.11
N GLY A 64 13.36 20.48 -22.95
CA GLY A 64 13.58 21.45 -21.87
C GLY A 64 13.89 20.79 -20.52
N GLU A 65 14.66 21.46 -19.65
CA GLU A 65 15.14 20.90 -18.37
C GLU A 65 14.03 20.37 -17.45
N SER A 66 12.87 21.05 -17.43
CA SER A 66 11.70 20.63 -16.64
C SER A 66 10.98 19.41 -17.23
N GLU A 67 11.01 19.23 -18.55
CA GLU A 67 10.41 18.09 -19.24
C GLU A 67 11.30 16.84 -19.11
N ILE A 68 12.62 17.02 -19.04
CA ILE A 68 13.57 15.92 -18.76
C ILE A 68 13.33 15.36 -17.36
N LYS A 69 13.14 16.23 -16.35
CA LYS A 69 12.84 15.81 -14.97
C LYS A 69 11.56 14.99 -14.91
N LYS A 70 10.48 15.45 -15.55
CA LYS A 70 9.21 14.70 -15.66
C LYS A 70 9.41 13.35 -16.33
N PHE A 71 10.10 13.32 -17.48
CA PHE A 71 10.34 12.10 -18.25
C PHE A 71 11.06 11.02 -17.42
N VAL A 72 12.16 11.39 -16.74
CA VAL A 72 12.94 10.46 -15.90
C VAL A 72 12.13 9.99 -14.69
N VAL A 73 11.40 10.88 -14.03
CA VAL A 73 10.60 10.56 -12.85
C VAL A 73 9.45 9.63 -13.20
N THR A 74 8.74 9.87 -14.30
CA THR A 74 7.66 8.99 -14.77
C THR A 74 8.17 7.58 -15.07
N ILE A 75 9.32 7.46 -15.75
CA ILE A 75 9.95 6.14 -15.98
C ILE A 75 10.32 5.47 -14.66
N GLY A 76 10.96 6.21 -13.75
CA GLY A 76 11.34 5.69 -12.44
C GLY A 76 10.15 5.20 -11.61
N SER A 77 9.05 5.95 -11.60
CA SER A 77 7.81 5.58 -10.90
C SER A 77 7.11 4.37 -11.52
N ASN A 78 7.08 4.27 -12.85
CA ASN A 78 6.54 3.09 -13.53
C ASN A 78 7.38 1.85 -13.23
N ILE A 79 8.71 1.94 -13.35
CA ILE A 79 9.62 0.83 -13.03
C ILE A 79 9.47 0.40 -11.56
N LEU A 80 9.38 1.34 -10.64
CA LEU A 80 9.16 1.01 -9.23
C LEU A 80 7.82 0.29 -9.02
N SER A 81 6.77 0.68 -9.76
CA SER A 81 5.49 0.01 -9.70
C SER A 81 5.56 -1.42 -10.27
N ILE A 82 6.34 -1.64 -11.34
CA ILE A 82 6.64 -2.97 -11.88
C ILE A 82 7.35 -3.82 -10.82
N LEU A 83 8.36 -3.28 -10.13
CA LEU A 83 9.08 -3.98 -9.07
C LEU A 83 8.18 -4.33 -7.87
N LEU A 84 7.28 -3.42 -7.47
CA LEU A 84 6.31 -3.68 -6.41
C LEU A 84 5.31 -4.77 -6.80
N MET A 85 4.87 -4.79 -8.06
CA MET A 85 3.96 -5.82 -8.57
C MET A 85 4.64 -7.19 -8.67
N LEU A 86 5.90 -7.24 -9.12
CA LEU A 86 6.73 -8.44 -9.06
C LEU A 86 6.90 -8.93 -7.62
N GLY A 87 7.13 -8.02 -6.66
CA GLY A 87 7.15 -8.33 -5.24
C GLY A 87 5.83 -8.96 -4.77
N GLY A 88 4.69 -8.45 -5.24
CA GLY A 88 3.36 -9.03 -4.99
C GLY A 88 3.21 -10.45 -5.53
N TYR A 89 3.69 -10.73 -6.74
CA TYR A 89 3.67 -12.09 -7.31
C TYR A 89 4.58 -13.05 -6.55
N ILE A 90 5.76 -12.60 -6.13
CA ILE A 90 6.66 -13.39 -5.29
C ILE A 90 6.00 -13.71 -3.94
N ALA A 91 5.36 -12.71 -3.32
CA ALA A 91 4.63 -12.89 -2.07
C ALA A 91 3.48 -13.91 -2.22
N LEU A 92 2.73 -13.86 -3.32
CA LEU A 92 1.71 -14.86 -3.64
C LEU A 92 2.32 -16.27 -3.73
N GLY A 93 3.47 -16.42 -4.39
CA GLY A 93 4.21 -17.68 -4.44
C GLY A 93 4.59 -18.21 -3.05
N TYR A 94 5.09 -17.35 -2.17
CA TYR A 94 5.42 -17.74 -0.78
C TYR A 94 4.19 -18.10 0.05
N ILE A 95 3.06 -17.43 -0.16
CA ILE A 95 1.79 -17.76 0.50
C ILE A 95 1.34 -19.16 0.08
N LEU A 96 1.36 -19.46 -1.23
CA LEU A 96 0.97 -20.77 -1.76
C LEU A 96 1.93 -21.88 -1.28
N PHE A 97 3.24 -21.63 -1.31
CA PHE A 97 4.23 -22.59 -0.84
C PHE A 97 4.10 -22.86 0.68
N GLY A 98 3.92 -21.81 1.48
CA GLY A 98 3.71 -21.95 2.92
C GLY A 98 2.39 -22.67 3.26
N ALA A 99 1.33 -22.42 2.48
CA ALA A 99 0.06 -23.13 2.61
C ALA A 99 0.19 -24.62 2.28
N PHE A 100 0.87 -24.96 1.19
CA PHE A 100 1.17 -26.35 0.84
C PHE A 100 1.96 -27.05 1.95
N LEU A 101 2.98 -26.39 2.50
CA LEU A 101 3.80 -26.94 3.57
C LEU A 101 2.99 -27.26 4.84
N MET A 102 1.99 -26.44 5.18
CA MET A 102 1.09 -26.73 6.30
C MET A 102 0.23 -27.97 6.07
N ILE A 103 -0.15 -28.27 4.82
CA ILE A 103 -0.97 -29.43 4.45
C ILE A 103 -0.12 -30.70 4.38
N THR A 104 1.11 -30.61 3.86
CA THR A 104 2.00 -31.78 3.69
C THR A 104 2.88 -32.08 4.89
N GLY A 105 3.02 -31.13 5.83
CA GLY A 105 3.70 -31.31 7.11
C GLY A 105 2.91 -32.24 8.04
N ARG A 106 2.77 -33.52 7.66
CA ARG A 106 2.01 -34.54 8.38
C ARG A 106 2.67 -34.89 9.72
N GLY A 107 2.38 -34.09 10.75
CA GLY A 107 2.63 -34.43 12.16
C GLY A 107 3.98 -33.99 12.73
N LYS A 108 4.87 -33.38 11.95
CA LYS A 108 6.08 -32.73 12.51
C LYS A 108 5.77 -31.28 12.88
N PRO A 109 5.78 -30.91 14.17
CA PRO A 109 5.44 -29.55 14.60
C PRO A 109 6.37 -28.49 13.98
N ASN A 110 7.61 -28.87 13.66
CA ASN A 110 8.59 -27.95 13.09
C ASN A 110 8.29 -27.57 11.63
N GLU A 111 7.76 -28.50 10.82
CA GLU A 111 7.43 -28.21 9.41
C GLU A 111 6.15 -27.35 9.30
N ILE A 112 5.16 -27.62 10.15
CA ILE A 112 3.95 -26.79 10.25
C ILE A 112 4.30 -25.37 10.70
N ALA A 113 5.16 -25.23 11.72
CA ALA A 113 5.62 -23.93 12.19
C ALA A 113 6.38 -23.14 11.10
N ALA A 114 7.22 -23.81 10.30
CA ALA A 114 7.93 -23.17 9.20
C ALA A 114 6.96 -22.62 8.13
N GLY A 115 5.91 -23.38 7.79
CA GLY A 115 4.88 -22.94 6.83
C GLY A 115 4.14 -21.70 7.31
N GLN A 116 3.77 -21.70 8.59
CA GLN A 116 3.09 -20.58 9.23
C GLN A 116 3.96 -19.31 9.29
N VAL A 117 5.28 -19.44 9.52
CA VAL A 117 6.21 -18.29 9.50
C VAL A 117 6.37 -17.72 8.08
N THR A 118 6.48 -18.57 7.07
CA THR A 118 6.55 -18.14 5.67
C THR A 118 5.28 -17.38 5.25
N VAL A 119 4.10 -17.92 5.54
CA VAL A 119 2.82 -17.27 5.21
C VAL A 119 2.70 -15.92 5.92
N ARG A 120 3.00 -15.84 7.23
CA ARG A 120 2.91 -14.59 7.99
C ARG A 120 3.85 -13.52 7.44
N ASN A 121 5.10 -13.88 7.17
CA ASN A 121 6.08 -12.92 6.67
C ASN A 121 5.72 -12.44 5.25
N ALA A 122 5.20 -13.34 4.40
CA ALA A 122 4.74 -12.99 3.06
C ALA A 122 3.54 -12.03 3.10
N ILE A 123 2.57 -12.26 3.99
CA ILE A 123 1.42 -11.37 4.15
C ILE A 123 1.84 -9.99 4.66
N ILE A 124 2.79 -9.92 5.61
CA ILE A 124 3.32 -8.63 6.10
C ILE A 124 4.05 -7.90 4.97
N GLY A 125 4.88 -8.60 4.19
CA GLY A 125 5.57 -8.03 3.02
C GLY A 125 4.58 -7.54 1.94
N LEU A 126 3.49 -8.27 1.72
CA LEU A 126 2.41 -7.86 0.83
C LEU A 126 1.72 -6.59 1.33
N ALA A 127 1.35 -6.53 2.61
CA ALA A 127 0.74 -5.35 3.22
C ALA A 127 1.66 -4.12 3.14
N LEU A 128 2.98 -4.31 3.32
CA LEU A 128 3.99 -3.26 3.13
C LEU A 128 4.12 -2.82 1.67
N SER A 129 3.99 -3.74 0.72
CA SER A 129 4.07 -3.43 -0.72
C SER A 129 2.87 -2.59 -1.16
N PHE A 130 1.65 -2.98 -0.74
CA PHE A 130 0.47 -2.13 -0.90
C PHE A 130 0.62 -0.81 -0.15
N GLY A 131 1.35 -0.84 0.96
CA GLY A 131 1.69 0.33 1.74
C GLY A 131 2.62 1.32 1.02
N ALA A 132 3.48 0.85 0.14
CA ALA A 132 4.47 1.68 -0.54
C ALA A 132 3.90 2.46 -1.73
N LEU A 133 2.80 2.00 -2.33
CA LEU A 133 2.22 2.61 -3.54
C LEU A 133 1.97 4.12 -3.46
N PRO A 134 1.33 4.65 -2.40
CA PRO A 134 1.13 6.09 -2.31
C PRO A 134 2.45 6.84 -2.03
N VAL A 135 3.43 6.19 -1.40
CA VAL A 135 4.78 6.75 -1.19
C VAL A 135 5.47 7.11 -2.50
N VAL A 136 5.36 6.24 -3.49
CA VAL A 136 5.94 6.45 -4.82
C VAL A 136 5.28 7.63 -5.53
N LYS A 137 3.95 7.76 -5.40
CA LYS A 137 3.20 8.85 -6.03
C LYS A 137 3.59 10.21 -5.46
N TYR A 138 3.84 10.32 -4.16
CA TYR A 138 4.40 11.52 -3.55
C TYR A 138 5.77 11.88 -4.09
N LEU A 139 6.68 10.91 -4.21
CA LEU A 139 8.04 11.20 -4.70
C LEU A 139 7.98 11.76 -6.13
N SER A 140 7.07 11.21 -6.95
CA SER A 140 6.83 11.71 -8.30
C SER A 140 6.24 13.14 -8.30
N ALA A 141 5.34 13.45 -7.37
CA ALA A 141 4.75 14.77 -7.21
C ALA A 141 5.78 15.79 -6.72
N TYR A 142 6.51 15.49 -5.65
CA TYR A 142 7.55 16.36 -5.08
C TYR A 142 8.60 16.78 -6.11
N ILE A 143 9.05 15.85 -6.95
CA ILE A 143 10.08 16.14 -7.95
C ILE A 143 9.50 16.89 -9.16
N THR A 144 8.23 16.67 -9.50
CA THR A 144 7.58 17.27 -10.68
C THR A 144 7.04 18.68 -10.42
N THR A 145 6.54 18.94 -9.22
CA THR A 145 5.93 20.23 -8.83
C THR A 145 6.73 20.98 -7.76
N GLY A 146 7.89 20.47 -7.35
CA GLY A 146 8.79 21.14 -6.40
C GLY A 146 8.31 21.20 -4.96
N GLY A 147 7.23 20.49 -4.61
CA GLY A 147 6.61 20.55 -3.29
C GLY A 147 5.13 20.92 -3.31
N ASP A 148 4.68 21.61 -4.36
CA ASP A 148 3.29 22.03 -4.50
C ASP A 148 2.41 20.82 -4.79
N GLY A 149 1.65 20.36 -3.79
CA GLY A 149 0.93 19.09 -3.87
C GLY A 149 1.79 17.85 -3.65
N ALA A 150 3.05 17.98 -3.23
CA ALA A 150 3.89 16.84 -2.84
C ALA A 150 3.23 16.04 -1.72
N PHE A 151 2.73 16.74 -0.71
CA PHE A 151 1.87 16.18 0.33
C PHE A 151 0.39 16.43 -0.02
N GLY A 152 -0.01 16.55 -1.30
CA GLY A 152 -1.36 17.00 -1.70
C GLY A 152 -1.85 18.23 -0.92
N LEU A 153 -0.94 19.14 -0.57
CA LEU A 153 -1.25 20.46 -0.02
C LEU A 153 -1.57 21.34 -1.22
N PRO A 154 -2.83 21.65 -1.53
CA PRO A 154 -3.11 22.85 -2.29
C PRO A 154 -2.58 24.01 -1.47
N THR A 155 -1.58 24.69 -2.00
CA THR A 155 -0.94 25.85 -1.37
C THR A 155 -1.88 27.06 -1.29
N THR A 156 -3.07 26.93 -1.87
CA THR A 156 -4.10 27.97 -1.95
C THR A 156 -5.36 27.68 -1.13
N ASP A 157 -5.62 26.42 -0.73
CA ASP A 157 -6.89 26.03 -0.06
C ASP A 157 -6.68 25.30 1.28
N PRO A 158 -6.93 25.95 2.43
CA PRO A 158 -6.77 25.36 3.75
C PRO A 158 -7.56 24.06 3.97
N ASN A 159 -8.76 23.97 3.39
CA ASN A 159 -9.64 22.81 3.54
C ASN A 159 -9.11 21.56 2.84
N ALA A 160 -8.48 21.73 1.68
CA ALA A 160 -7.96 20.60 0.92
C ALA A 160 -6.56 20.16 1.41
N MET A 161 -5.79 21.07 2.03
CA MET A 161 -4.62 20.70 2.84
C MET A 161 -5.02 19.81 4.02
N LEU A 162 -6.08 20.18 4.77
CA LEU A 162 -6.56 19.39 5.90
C LEU A 162 -7.10 18.01 5.45
N ALA A 163 -7.86 17.97 4.35
CA ALA A 163 -8.41 16.73 3.80
C ALA A 163 -7.31 15.73 3.42
N THR A 164 -6.23 16.23 2.81
CA THR A 164 -5.09 15.40 2.44
C THR A 164 -4.32 14.88 3.65
N VAL A 165 -4.01 15.74 4.62
CA VAL A 165 -3.29 15.34 5.85
C VAL A 165 -4.07 14.24 6.58
N LEU A 166 -5.36 14.44 6.77
CA LEU A 166 -6.21 13.48 7.46
C LEU A 166 -6.39 12.19 6.66
N GLY A 167 -6.61 12.29 5.34
CA GLY A 167 -6.69 11.12 4.44
C GLY A 167 -5.44 10.24 4.52
N THR A 168 -4.27 10.87 4.63
CA THR A 168 -3.01 10.15 4.79
C THR A 168 -2.92 9.43 6.14
N MET A 169 -3.30 10.10 7.22
CA MET A 169 -3.32 9.49 8.55
C MET A 169 -4.29 8.32 8.64
N TYR A 170 -5.47 8.41 8.03
CA TYR A 170 -6.43 7.31 8.02
C TYR A 170 -5.94 6.09 7.25
N TRP A 171 -5.31 6.30 6.10
CA TRP A 171 -4.80 5.20 5.30
C TRP A 171 -3.65 4.46 6.03
N SER A 172 -2.72 5.20 6.65
CA SER A 172 -1.59 4.61 7.38
C SER A 172 -2.02 3.89 8.66
N ALA A 173 -3.01 4.44 9.36
CA ALA A 173 -3.66 3.79 10.48
C ALA A 173 -4.40 2.50 10.04
N GLY A 174 -5.04 2.51 8.88
CA GLY A 174 -5.71 1.34 8.30
C GLY A 174 -4.75 0.19 7.98
N VAL A 175 -3.63 0.47 7.29
CA VAL A 175 -2.59 -0.54 7.01
C VAL A 175 -2.01 -1.11 8.31
N THR A 176 -1.79 -0.25 9.31
CA THR A 176 -1.29 -0.68 10.62
C THR A 176 -2.25 -1.62 11.33
N ALA A 177 -3.54 -1.29 11.33
CA ALA A 177 -4.58 -2.11 11.94
C ALA A 177 -4.63 -3.52 11.31
N VAL A 178 -4.56 -3.61 9.99
CA VAL A 178 -4.55 -4.89 9.26
C VAL A 178 -3.37 -5.76 9.70
N VAL A 179 -2.16 -5.20 9.79
CA VAL A 179 -0.97 -5.95 10.22
C VAL A 179 -1.10 -6.46 11.65
N VAL A 180 -1.61 -5.63 12.57
CA VAL A 180 -1.81 -6.04 13.98
C VAL A 180 -2.84 -7.17 14.07
N ILE A 181 -3.94 -7.10 13.31
CA ILE A 181 -4.97 -8.16 13.29
C ILE A 181 -4.38 -9.48 12.81
N ILE A 182 -3.57 -9.47 11.74
CA ILE A 182 -2.95 -10.68 11.18
C ILE A 182 -1.98 -11.31 12.19
N VAL A 183 -1.15 -10.50 12.85
CA VAL A 183 -0.18 -10.98 13.84
C VAL A 183 -0.90 -11.52 15.09
N ALA A 184 -1.95 -10.86 15.55
CA ALA A 184 -2.73 -11.30 16.71
C ALA A 184 -3.57 -12.55 16.42
N GLY A 185 -4.17 -12.64 15.23
CA GLY A 185 -4.88 -13.83 14.75
C GLY A 185 -3.96 -15.04 14.62
N TYR A 186 -2.74 -14.84 14.12
CA TYR A 186 -1.70 -15.86 14.12
C TYR A 186 -1.38 -16.35 15.53
N ALA A 187 -1.11 -15.42 16.46
CA ALA A 187 -0.78 -15.77 17.84
C ALA A 187 -1.91 -16.58 18.47
N TYR A 188 -3.17 -16.20 18.25
CA TYR A 188 -4.35 -16.90 18.74
C TYR A 188 -4.40 -18.38 18.30
N VAL A 189 -4.11 -18.69 17.03
CA VAL A 189 -4.18 -20.06 16.50
C VAL A 189 -3.11 -20.98 17.12
N ILE A 190 -1.96 -20.43 17.47
CA ILE A 190 -0.79 -21.22 17.91
C ILE A 190 -0.66 -21.28 19.43
N SER A 191 -1.44 -20.47 20.17
CA SER A 191 -1.49 -20.49 21.63
C SER A 191 -1.84 -21.86 22.22
N GLY A 192 -2.37 -22.81 21.43
CA GLY A 192 -2.27 -24.24 21.72
C GLY A 192 -2.87 -24.72 23.05
N GLY A 193 -3.78 -23.95 23.66
CA GLY A 193 -4.39 -24.26 24.95
C GLY A 193 -3.84 -23.50 26.16
N ASN A 194 -2.80 -22.68 26.01
CA ASN A 194 -2.38 -21.77 27.08
C ASN A 194 -3.36 -20.60 27.21
N ALA A 195 -4.17 -20.59 28.27
CA ALA A 195 -5.21 -19.59 28.51
C ALA A 195 -4.68 -18.14 28.47
N SER A 196 -3.47 -17.90 28.97
CA SER A 196 -2.88 -16.56 29.02
C SER A 196 -2.54 -16.00 27.63
N GLU A 197 -1.93 -16.81 26.75
CA GLU A 197 -1.59 -16.38 25.39
C GLU A 197 -2.83 -16.29 24.48
N VAL A 198 -3.86 -17.12 24.75
CA VAL A 198 -5.18 -17.02 24.11
C VAL A 198 -5.85 -15.70 24.49
N GLU A 199 -5.91 -15.36 25.78
CA GLU A 199 -6.56 -14.14 26.28
C GLU A 199 -5.87 -12.87 25.76
N LYS A 200 -4.54 -12.84 25.80
CA LYS A 200 -3.74 -11.74 25.25
C LYS A 200 -3.97 -11.52 23.76
N SER A 201 -4.04 -12.60 22.98
CA SER A 201 -4.31 -12.52 21.54
C SER A 201 -5.74 -12.03 21.26
N LYS A 202 -6.73 -12.51 22.04
CA LYS A 202 -8.12 -12.01 21.98
C LYS A 202 -8.22 -10.52 22.31
N ASN A 203 -7.58 -10.07 23.39
CA ASN A 203 -7.58 -8.65 23.78
C ASN A 203 -6.88 -7.79 22.72
N THR A 204 -5.81 -8.28 22.12
CA THR A 204 -5.12 -7.57 21.02
C THR A 204 -6.01 -7.42 19.78
N ILE A 205 -6.73 -8.48 19.39
CA ILE A 205 -7.71 -8.42 18.30
C ILE A 205 -8.83 -7.44 18.64
N MET A 206 -9.35 -7.49 19.87
CA MET A 206 -10.41 -6.60 20.35
C MET A 206 -9.98 -5.13 20.23
N TYR A 207 -8.78 -4.79 20.72
CA TYR A 207 -8.26 -3.42 20.62
C TYR A 207 -8.03 -2.99 19.16
N ALA A 208 -7.57 -3.90 18.30
CA ALA A 208 -7.39 -3.59 16.88
C ALA A 208 -8.72 -3.31 16.17
N ILE A 209 -9.77 -4.07 16.48
CA ILE A 209 -11.13 -3.84 15.95
C ILE A 209 -11.67 -2.50 16.45
N ILE A 210 -11.55 -2.20 17.75
CA ILE A 210 -11.97 -0.92 18.32
C ILE A 210 -11.23 0.24 17.62
N GLY A 211 -9.92 0.13 17.41
CA GLY A 211 -9.14 1.12 16.68
C GLY A 211 -9.64 1.34 15.25
N LEU A 212 -10.00 0.27 14.54
CA LEU A 212 -10.56 0.37 13.19
C LEU A 212 -11.92 1.07 13.16
N ILE A 213 -12.79 0.80 14.14
CA ILE A 213 -14.07 1.49 14.29
C ILE A 213 -13.85 2.99 14.56
N VAL A 214 -12.89 3.33 15.43
CA VAL A 214 -12.54 4.73 15.72
C VAL A 214 -12.04 5.45 14.47
N ILE A 215 -11.20 4.81 13.65
CA ILE A 215 -10.75 5.36 12.37
C ILE A 215 -11.92 5.62 11.42
N ALA A 216 -12.85 4.67 11.31
CA ALA A 216 -14.04 4.81 10.45
C ALA A 216 -14.94 5.97 10.92
N MET A 217 -15.15 6.11 12.23
CA MET A 217 -15.91 7.24 12.79
C MET A 217 -15.20 8.57 12.58
N ALA A 218 -13.88 8.62 12.77
CA ALA A 218 -13.08 9.81 12.52
C ALA A 218 -13.15 10.24 11.05
N PHE A 219 -13.11 9.29 10.12
CA PHE A 219 -13.32 9.57 8.70
C PHE A 219 -14.70 10.17 8.44
N ALA A 220 -15.77 9.61 9.00
CA ALA A 220 -17.12 10.16 8.84
C ALA A 220 -17.24 11.60 9.38
N ILE A 221 -16.70 11.87 10.56
CA ILE A 221 -16.72 13.21 11.19
C ILE A 221 -15.95 14.22 10.34
N THR A 222 -14.79 13.85 9.81
CA THR A 222 -13.98 14.77 9.01
C THR A 222 -14.63 15.13 7.68
N GLN A 223 -15.28 14.17 7.01
CA GLN A 223 -16.05 14.48 5.80
C GLN A 223 -17.23 15.41 6.08
N PHE A 224 -17.89 15.27 7.24
CA PHE A 224 -18.95 16.17 7.69
C PHE A 224 -18.42 17.60 7.94
N ILE A 225 -17.27 17.75 8.60
CA ILE A 225 -16.65 19.07 8.88
C ILE A 225 -16.17 19.74 7.59
N ILE A 226 -15.61 18.98 6.65
CA ILE A 226 -15.11 19.51 5.36
C ILE A 226 -16.26 19.90 4.42
N GLY A 227 -17.51 19.59 4.77
CA GLY A 227 -18.68 19.92 3.95
C GLY A 227 -18.70 19.14 2.63
N ARG A 228 -18.10 17.94 2.60
CA ARG A 228 -17.99 17.08 1.41
C ARG A 228 -19.15 16.07 1.31
N PHE A 229 -20.22 16.29 2.07
CA PHE A 229 -21.52 15.63 1.94
C PHE A 229 -22.59 16.64 1.57
#